data_AF-A0AAP8N8A0-F1
#
_entry.id   AF-A0AAP8N8A0-F1
#
_cell.length_a   1.000
_cell.length_b   1.000
_cell.length_c   1.000
_cell.angle_alpha   90.00
_cell.angle_beta   90.00
_cell.angle_gamma   90.00
#
_symmetry.space_group_name_H-M   'P 1'
#
loop_
_entity.id
_entity.type
_entity.pdbx_description
1 polymer ?
#
loop_
_entity_poly.entity_id
_entity_poly.type
_entity_poly.pdbx_seq_one_letter_code
_entity_poly.pdbx_strand_id
1 'polypeptide(L)'
;HTIVWDLRLPRIIVGLIVGMCLAVSGSIMQGVMKNPLADPGIIGVSAGAAFMAVIIMIVLPQYILLLPIAAFTGGFVTAMLIYGLAWQNGSSPSRIILVGVAVNSVIGAAMSALMLLFSDRVQAV
;
A
#
# COMPACT_ATOMS: atom_id res chain seq x y z
N HIS A 1 33.40 -8.82 7.99
CA HIS A 1 32.44 -9.78 8.58
C HIS A 1 31.09 -9.11 8.88
N THR A 2 31.08 -7.96 9.56
CA THR A 2 29.93 -7.08 9.90
C THR A 2 28.96 -6.81 8.73
N ILE A 3 29.44 -6.53 7.51
CA ILE A 3 28.59 -6.25 6.34
C ILE A 3 27.65 -7.42 5.98
N VAL A 4 28.11 -8.66 6.14
CA VAL A 4 27.29 -9.83 5.79
C VAL A 4 26.20 -10.03 6.84
N TRP A 5 26.55 -9.91 8.12
CA TRP A 5 25.65 -10.20 9.23
C TRP A 5 24.67 -9.06 9.55
N ASP A 6 25.10 -7.80 9.43
CA ASP A 6 24.29 -6.65 9.87
C ASP A 6 23.54 -5.97 8.72
N LEU A 7 23.93 -6.20 7.46
CA LEU A 7 23.30 -5.56 6.30
C LEU A 7 22.69 -6.56 5.31
N ARG A 8 23.44 -7.58 4.90
CA ARG A 8 22.99 -8.51 3.84
C ARG A 8 22.00 -9.55 4.35
N LEU A 9 22.34 -10.23 5.43
CA LEU A 9 21.54 -11.31 5.98
C LEU A 9 20.14 -10.83 6.42
N PRO A 10 19.98 -9.70 7.15
CA PRO A 10 18.67 -9.18 7.51
C PRO A 10 17.83 -8.83 6.27
N ARG A 11 18.46 -8.23 5.25
CA ARG A 11 17.78 -7.84 4.01
C ARG A 11 17.31 -9.05 3.20
N ILE A 12 18.09 -10.12 3.13
CA ILE A 12 17.71 -11.37 2.47
C ILE A 12 16.51 -12.01 3.18
N ILE A 13 16.53 -12.06 4.52
CA ILE A 13 15.42 -12.61 5.31
C ILE A 13 14.13 -11.82 5.08
N VAL A 14 14.19 -10.48 5.17
CA VAL A 14 13.03 -9.63 4.91
C VAL A 14 12.54 -9.82 3.47
N GLY A 15 13.43 -9.84 2.48
CA GLY A 15 13.07 -10.07 1.08
C GLY A 15 12.38 -11.43 0.85
N LEU A 16 12.87 -12.49 1.50
CA LEU A 16 12.28 -13.82 1.43
C LEU A 16 10.89 -13.86 2.07
N ILE A 17 10.73 -13.26 3.26
CA ILE A 17 9.44 -13.20 3.96
C ILE A 17 8.42 -12.39 3.16
N VAL A 18 8.80 -11.19 2.69
CA VAL A 18 7.93 -10.34 1.88
C VAL A 18 7.53 -11.04 0.58
N GLY A 19 8.48 -11.71 -0.09
CA GLY A 19 8.20 -12.47 -1.31
C GLY A 19 7.18 -13.59 -1.09
N MET A 20 7.31 -14.36 0.00
CA MET A 20 6.33 -15.39 0.36
C MET A 20 4.95 -14.79 0.67
N CYS A 21 4.89 -13.69 1.43
CA CYS A 21 3.64 -13.01 1.74
C CYS A 21 2.93 -12.49 0.48
N LEU A 22 3.67 -11.88 -0.45
CA LEU A 22 3.13 -11.40 -1.71
C LEU A 22 2.63 -12.54 -2.60
N ALA A 23 3.37 -13.65 -2.69
CA ALA A 23 2.97 -14.82 -3.46
C ALA A 23 1.67 -15.46 -2.93
N VAL A 24 1.55 -15.60 -1.60
CA VAL A 24 0.34 -16.13 -0.96
C VAL A 24 -0.83 -15.17 -1.11
N SER A 25 -0.61 -13.87 -0.92
CA SER A 25 -1.66 -12.86 -1.11
C SER A 25 -2.16 -12.83 -2.55
N GLY A 26 -1.25 -12.92 -3.53
CA GLY A 26 -1.57 -12.98 -4.95
C GLY A 26 -2.39 -14.22 -5.32
N SER A 27 -1.99 -15.40 -4.85
CA SER A 27 -2.73 -16.64 -5.15
C SER A 27 -4.13 -16.66 -4.53
N ILE A 28 -4.28 -16.14 -3.30
CA ILE A 28 -5.59 -15.97 -2.65
C ILE A 28 -6.46 -14.99 -3.45
N MET A 29 -5.90 -13.84 -3.84
CA MET A 29 -6.64 -12.82 -4.59
C MET A 29 -7.12 -13.35 -5.95
N GLN A 30 -6.23 -14.01 -6.69
CA GLN A 30 -6.56 -14.61 -7.98
C GLN A 30 -7.66 -15.68 -7.84
N GLY A 31 -7.63 -16.47 -6.77
CA GLY A 31 -8.66 -17.46 -6.45
C GLY A 31 -10.02 -16.84 -6.12
N VAL A 32 -10.05 -15.81 -5.28
CA VAL A 32 -11.29 -15.10 -4.89
C VAL A 32 -11.90 -14.36 -6.07
N MET A 33 -11.08 -13.68 -6.86
CA MET A 33 -11.53 -12.91 -8.02
C MET A 33 -11.82 -13.78 -9.24
N LYS A 34 -11.41 -15.06 -9.22
CA LYS A 34 -11.46 -15.98 -10.36
C LYS A 34 -10.84 -15.35 -11.62
N ASN A 35 -9.78 -14.58 -11.43
CA ASN A 35 -9.10 -13.85 -12.49
C ASN A 35 -7.57 -13.95 -12.29
N PRO A 36 -6.84 -14.64 -13.19
CA PRO A 36 -5.39 -14.81 -13.06
C PRO A 36 -4.59 -13.50 -13.23
N LEU A 37 -5.23 -12.43 -13.73
CA LEU A 37 -4.63 -11.08 -13.84
C LEU A 37 -4.91 -10.21 -12.60
N ALA A 38 -5.63 -10.72 -11.61
CA ALA A 38 -5.91 -9.94 -10.40
C ALA A 38 -4.65 -9.82 -9.53
N ASP A 39 -4.25 -8.58 -9.27
CA ASP A 39 -3.14 -8.23 -8.38
C ASP A 39 -3.69 -7.76 -7.02
N PRO A 40 -3.09 -8.17 -5.87
CA PRO A 40 -3.52 -7.72 -4.55
C PRO A 40 -3.37 -6.20 -4.33
N GLY A 41 -2.61 -5.48 -5.15
CA GLY A 41 -2.59 -4.02 -5.18
C GLY A 41 -3.89 -3.39 -5.69
N ILE A 42 -4.76 -4.13 -6.39
CA ILE A 42 -6.04 -3.63 -6.91
C ILE A 42 -6.99 -3.21 -5.77
N ILE A 43 -6.89 -3.83 -4.59
CA ILE A 43 -7.67 -3.46 -3.40
C ILE A 43 -7.19 -2.16 -2.72
N GLY A 44 -6.24 -1.45 -3.33
CA GLY A 44 -5.77 -0.13 -2.89
C GLY A 44 -4.90 -0.12 -1.63
N VAL A 45 -4.50 -1.29 -1.11
CA VAL A 45 -3.59 -1.40 0.05
C VAL A 45 -2.30 -0.62 -0.18
N SER A 46 -1.70 -0.79 -1.37
CA SER A 46 -0.44 -0.13 -1.73
C SER A 46 -0.59 1.40 -1.83
N ALA A 47 -1.69 1.88 -2.40
CA ALA A 47 -1.96 3.32 -2.53
C ALA A 47 -2.16 3.97 -1.16
N GLY A 48 -2.96 3.34 -0.28
CA GLY A 48 -3.18 3.81 1.09
C GLY A 48 -1.90 3.82 1.94
N ALA A 49 -1.09 2.77 1.81
CA ALA A 49 0.18 2.68 2.52
C ALA A 49 1.17 3.76 2.04
N ALA A 50 1.28 3.96 0.72
CA ALA A 50 2.12 5.00 0.13
C ALA A 50 1.66 6.39 0.58
N PHE A 51 0.36 6.68 0.55
CA PHE A 51 -0.17 7.98 0.95
C PHE A 51 0.17 8.32 2.41
N MET A 52 -0.04 7.37 3.33
CA MET A 52 0.31 7.59 4.73
C MET A 52 1.83 7.71 4.95
N ALA A 53 2.64 6.94 4.20
CA ALA A 53 4.09 7.07 4.24
C ALA A 53 4.56 8.48 3.79
N VAL A 54 3.97 9.01 2.72
CA VAL A 54 4.27 10.37 2.24
C VAL A 54 3.86 11.43 3.27
N ILE A 55 2.70 11.27 3.93
CA ILE A 55 2.28 12.18 5.01
C ILE A 55 3.33 12.21 6.12
N ILE A 56 3.81 11.06 6.59
CA ILE A 56 4.84 11.03 7.63
C ILE A 56 6.14 11.65 7.15
N MET A 57 6.57 11.32 5.93
CA MET A 57 7.85 11.78 5.40
C MET A 57 7.89 13.30 5.18
N ILE A 58 6.79 13.89 4.72
CA ILE A 58 6.73 15.31 4.33
C ILE A 58 6.22 16.20 5.47
N VAL A 59 5.12 15.80 6.12
CA VAL A 59 4.39 16.66 7.08
C VAL A 59 4.91 16.46 8.50
N LEU A 60 5.28 15.22 8.85
CA LEU A 60 5.58 14.80 10.22
C LEU A 60 6.92 14.03 10.31
N PRO A 61 8.04 14.57 9.79
CA PRO A 61 9.31 13.84 9.69
C PRO A 61 9.87 13.41 11.06
N GLN A 62 9.49 14.09 12.15
CA GLN A 62 9.86 13.72 13.51
C GLN A 62 9.34 12.33 13.95
N TYR A 63 8.35 11.78 13.25
CA TYR A 63 7.74 10.48 13.55
C TYR A 63 8.13 9.38 12.57
N ILE A 64 9.30 9.48 11.90
CA ILE A 64 9.73 8.50 10.89
C ILE A 64 9.82 7.06 11.42
N LEU A 65 10.05 6.88 12.72
CA LEU A 65 10.04 5.56 13.37
C LEU A 65 8.64 4.88 13.33
N LEU A 66 7.58 5.68 13.24
CA LEU A 66 6.20 5.19 13.11
C LEU A 66 5.80 4.91 11.66
N LEU A 67 6.67 5.17 10.68
CA LEU A 67 6.38 4.99 9.25
C LEU A 67 5.86 3.59 8.92
N PRO A 68 6.45 2.47 9.41
CA PRO A 68 5.93 1.14 9.10
C PRO A 68 4.49 0.92 9.61
N ILE A 69 4.21 1.38 10.83
CA ILE A 69 2.88 1.26 11.46
C ILE A 69 1.87 2.12 10.70
N ALA A 70 2.25 3.36 10.40
CA ALA A 70 1.39 4.28 9.67
C ALA A 70 1.08 3.77 8.26
N ALA A 71 2.10 3.32 7.50
CA ALA A 71 1.91 2.72 6.18
C ALA A 71 0.98 1.50 6.25
N PHE A 72 1.18 0.62 7.23
CA PHE A 72 0.29 -0.54 7.43
C PHE A 72 -1.16 -0.11 7.70
N THR A 73 -1.38 0.84 8.61
CA THR A 73 -2.73 1.34 8.92
C THR A 73 -3.37 2.05 7.72
N GLY A 74 -2.63 2.84 6.95
CA GLY A 74 -3.12 3.50 5.74
C GLY A 74 -3.58 2.50 4.68
N GLY A 75 -2.79 1.44 4.47
CA GLY A 75 -3.17 0.35 3.56
C GLY A 75 -4.39 -0.42 4.05
N PHE A 76 -4.44 -0.74 5.35
CA PHE A 76 -5.57 -1.45 5.97
C PHE A 76 -6.88 -0.67 5.87
N VAL A 77 -6.87 0.62 6.23
CA VAL A 77 -8.04 1.51 6.15
C VAL A 77 -8.54 1.62 4.71
N THR A 78 -7.62 1.74 3.75
CA THR A 78 -7.98 1.85 2.33
C THR A 78 -8.63 0.57 1.80
N ALA A 79 -8.10 -0.60 2.18
CA ALA A 79 -8.70 -1.87 1.82
C ALA A 79 -10.11 -2.04 2.40
N MET A 80 -10.30 -1.69 3.67
CA MET A 80 -11.61 -1.70 4.33
C MET A 80 -12.59 -0.75 3.66
N LEU A 81 -12.13 0.44 3.27
CA LEU A 81 -12.94 1.42 2.56
C LEU A 81 -13.38 0.90 1.18
N ILE A 82 -12.46 0.34 0.38
CA ILE A 82 -12.80 -0.23 -0.94
C ILE A 82 -13.78 -1.39 -0.79
N TYR A 83 -13.54 -2.28 0.17
CA TYR A 83 -14.44 -3.40 0.42
C TYR A 83 -15.84 -2.94 0.84
N GLY A 84 -15.92 -1.98 1.76
CA GLY A 84 -17.19 -1.41 2.22
C GLY A 84 -17.96 -0.71 1.09
N LEU A 85 -17.28 0.05 0.24
CA LEU A 85 -17.89 0.71 -0.92
C LEU A 85 -18.31 -0.27 -2.02
N ALA A 86 -17.59 -1.38 -2.18
CA ALA A 86 -17.93 -2.41 -3.15
C ALA A 86 -19.06 -3.35 -2.67
N TRP A 87 -19.42 -3.31 -1.39
CA TRP A 87 -20.43 -4.20 -0.83
C TRP A 87 -21.86 -3.75 -1.18
N GLN A 88 -22.55 -4.49 -2.04
CA GLN A 88 -23.98 -4.25 -2.32
C GLN A 88 -24.67 -5.59 -2.63
N ASN A 89 -25.37 -6.15 -1.64
CA ASN A 89 -26.12 -7.42 -1.71
C ASN A 89 -25.34 -8.61 -2.31
N GLY A 90 -24.03 -8.61 -2.11
CA GLY A 90 -23.09 -9.55 -2.70
C GLY A 90 -21.81 -8.83 -3.15
N SER A 91 -20.69 -9.54 -3.13
CA SER A 91 -19.42 -9.04 -3.64
C SER A 91 -19.25 -9.47 -5.09
N SER A 92 -19.34 -8.53 -6.03
CA SER A 92 -18.96 -8.79 -7.42
C SER A 92 -17.50 -8.38 -7.64
N PRO A 93 -16.64 -9.28 -8.16
CA PRO A 93 -15.24 -8.97 -8.46
C PRO A 93 -15.06 -7.70 -9.31
N SER A 94 -15.94 -7.52 -10.30
CA SER A 94 -15.94 -6.34 -11.18
C SER A 94 -16.16 -5.02 -10.43
N ARG A 95 -17.05 -5.01 -9.42
CA ARG A 95 -17.30 -3.80 -8.62
C ARG A 95 -16.12 -3.50 -7.71
N ILE A 96 -15.50 -4.51 -7.08
CA ILE A 96 -14.28 -4.29 -6.28
C ILE A 96 -13.20 -3.66 -7.14
N ILE A 97 -13.00 -4.14 -8.37
CA ILE A 97 -12.01 -3.57 -9.29
C ILE A 97 -12.34 -2.11 -9.62
N LEU A 98 -13.59 -1.81 -9.99
CA LEU A 98 -14.01 -0.44 -10.35
C LEU A 98 -13.87 0.55 -9.18
N VAL A 99 -14.32 0.15 -7.99
CA VAL A 99 -14.17 0.95 -6.77
C VAL A 99 -12.70 1.12 -6.42
N GLY A 100 -11.91 0.05 -6.52
CA GLY A 100 -10.47 0.09 -6.28
C GLY A 100 -9.76 1.09 -7.18
N VAL A 101 -10.02 1.07 -8.48
CA VAL A 101 -9.46 2.04 -9.44
C VAL A 101 -9.88 3.47 -9.07
N ALA A 102 -11.17 3.71 -8.78
CA ALA A 102 -11.65 5.04 -8.42
C ALA A 102 -11.00 5.58 -7.15
N VAL A 103 -10.92 4.77 -6.09
CA VAL A 103 -10.28 5.15 -4.82
C VAL A 103 -8.78 5.37 -5.00
N ASN A 104 -8.09 4.50 -5.75
CA ASN A 104 -6.67 4.67 -6.05
C ASN A 104 -6.40 5.99 -6.79
N SER A 105 -7.27 6.38 -7.74
CA SER A 105 -7.15 7.67 -8.42
C SER A 105 -7.33 8.85 -7.47
N VAL A 106 -8.28 8.78 -6.54
CA VAL A 106 -8.50 9.83 -5.53
C VAL A 106 -7.29 9.94 -4.59
N ILE A 107 -6.76 8.82 -4.11
CA ILE A 107 -5.57 8.78 -3.27
C ILE A 107 -4.35 9.31 -4.03
N GLY A 108 -4.19 8.93 -5.30
CA GLY A 108 -3.14 9.44 -6.17
C GLY A 108 -3.21 10.96 -6.33
N ALA A 109 -4.40 11.51 -6.58
CA ALA A 109 -4.62 12.94 -6.67
C ALA A 109 -4.31 13.66 -5.34
N ALA A 110 -4.71 13.08 -4.21
CA ALA A 110 -4.39 13.62 -2.88
C ALA A 110 -2.88 13.59 -2.60
N MET A 111 -2.19 12.52 -2.97
CA MET A 111 -0.73 12.39 -2.85
C MET A 111 -0.02 13.43 -3.72
N SER A 112 -0.44 13.63 -4.97
CA SER A 112 0.09 14.67 -5.85
C SER A 112 -0.17 16.07 -5.30
N ALA A 113 -1.37 16.36 -4.80
CA ALA A 113 -1.69 17.64 -4.19
C ALA A 113 -0.80 17.91 -2.97
N LEU A 114 -0.57 16.90 -2.13
CA LEU A 114 0.33 17.00 -0.98
C LEU A 114 1.77 17.30 -1.42
N MET A 115 2.28 16.58 -2.42
CA MET A 115 3.62 16.82 -2.97
C MET A 115 3.76 18.23 -3.54
N LEU A 116 2.72 18.75 -4.20
CA LEU A 116 2.72 20.12 -4.74
C LEU A 116 2.71 21.18 -3.64
N LEU A 117 1.84 21.02 -2.63
CA LEU A 117 1.72 21.96 -1.52
C LEU A 117 2.99 22.04 -0.65
N PHE A 118 3.75 20.94 -0.58
CA PHE A 118 4.98 20.83 0.19
C PHE A 118 6.21 20.64 -0.68
N SER A 119 6.20 21.19 -1.91
CA SER A 119 7.28 21.03 -2.90
C SER A 119 8.67 21.35 -2.32
N ASP A 120 8.76 22.37 -1.46
CA ASP A 120 10.01 22.78 -0.80
C ASP A 120 10.57 21.71 0.16
N ARG A 121 9.70 20.91 0.78
CA ARG A 121 10.08 19.83 1.69
C ARG A 121 10.38 18.52 0.96
N VAL A 122 9.81 18.33 -0.23
CA VAL A 122 10.09 17.17 -1.08
C VAL A 122 11.52 17.22 -1.64
N GLN A 123 12.05 18.42 -1.93
CA GLN A 123 13.42 18.58 -2.42
C GLN A 123 14.50 18.41 -1.33
N ALA A 124 14.10 18.47 -0.06
CA ALA A 124 15.01 18.39 1.09
C ALA A 124 15.21 16.96 1.63
N VAL A 125 14.47 15.98 1.10
CA VAL A 125 14.57 14.55 1.46
C VAL A 125 15.15 13.76 0.30
#